data_AF-A0A377DGQ5-F1
#
_entry.id   AF-A0A377DGQ5-F1
#
_cell.length_a   1.000
_cell.length_b   1.000
_cell.length_c   1.000
_cell.angle_alpha   90.00
_cell.angle_beta   90.00
_cell.angle_gamma   90.00
#
_symmetry.space_group_name_H-M   'P 1'
#
loop_
_entity.id
_entity.type
_entity.pdbx_description
1 polymer ?
#
loop_
_entity_poly.entity_id
_entity_poly.type
_entity_poly.pdbx_seq_one_letter_code
_entity_poly.pdbx_strand_id
1 'polypeptide(L)'
;MPFTLGQRWISDTESELGLGTVVAVDARTVTLLFPSTGENRLYARSDSPVTRVMFNPGDTITSHDGWQMQVEEVKEENGLLTYIGTRLDTEESGVALREVFLDSKLVFSKPQDRLFAGQIDRMDRFALRYRARKYSSEQFRMPYSGLRGQRTSLIPHQLNIAHDVGRRHAPRVLLADEVGLGKTIEAGMILHQQLLSGAAERVLIIVPETLQHQWLVEMLRRFNLRFALFDDERYAEAQHDAYNPFDTEQLVICSLDFARRSKQRLEHLCEAEWDLLVVDERITWCGAKMRRAANIRPLNNWQSTCPAFCC
;
A
#
# COMPACT_ATOMS: atom_id res chain seq x y z
N MET A 1 -7.14 11.25 -31.28
CA MET A 1 -8.56 11.02 -31.62
C MET A 1 -9.42 11.89 -30.71
N PRO A 2 -10.52 12.48 -31.20
CA PRO A 2 -11.40 13.28 -30.35
C PRO A 2 -12.19 12.36 -29.39
N PHE A 3 -12.21 12.73 -28.11
CA PHE A 3 -13.06 12.09 -27.11
C PHE A 3 -14.52 12.50 -27.32
N THR A 4 -15.41 11.52 -27.36
CA THR A 4 -16.87 11.69 -27.41
C THR A 4 -17.51 11.01 -26.20
N LEU A 5 -18.60 11.58 -25.69
CA LEU A 5 -19.40 11.00 -24.60
C LEU A 5 -19.90 9.60 -24.96
N GLY A 6 -19.73 8.63 -24.05
CA GLY A 6 -20.14 7.24 -24.25
C GLY A 6 -19.05 6.30 -24.76
N GLN A 7 -17.90 6.84 -25.19
CA GLN A 7 -16.77 6.01 -25.63
C GLN A 7 -16.17 5.19 -24.48
N ARG A 8 -15.79 3.95 -24.76
CA ARG A 8 -15.03 3.05 -23.88
C ARG A 8 -13.50 3.16 -24.02
N TRP A 9 -12.82 3.34 -22.89
CA TRP A 9 -11.37 3.50 -22.81
C TRP A 9 -10.79 2.74 -21.62
N ILE A 10 -9.57 2.25 -21.73
CA ILE A 10 -8.81 1.66 -20.60
C ILE A 10 -7.69 2.59 -20.16
N SER A 11 -7.33 2.53 -18.88
CA SER A 11 -6.10 3.15 -18.38
C SER A 11 -4.90 2.25 -18.70
N ASP A 12 -3.88 2.80 -19.36
CA ASP A 12 -2.65 2.05 -19.67
C ASP A 12 -1.78 1.82 -18.41
N THR A 13 -1.98 2.64 -17.38
CA THR A 13 -1.21 2.59 -16.13
C THR A 13 -1.92 1.79 -15.04
N GLU A 14 -3.25 1.82 -15.01
CA GLU A 14 -4.09 1.24 -13.95
C GLU A 14 -5.09 0.24 -14.58
N SER A 15 -4.57 -0.85 -15.16
CA SER A 15 -5.39 -1.86 -15.85
C SER A 15 -6.40 -2.57 -14.94
N GLU A 16 -6.16 -2.57 -13.63
CA GLU A 16 -7.04 -3.08 -12.57
C GLU A 16 -8.37 -2.31 -12.47
N LEU A 17 -8.42 -1.06 -12.94
CA LEU A 17 -9.66 -0.30 -13.05
C LEU A 17 -10.56 -0.83 -14.17
N GLY A 18 -10.07 -1.69 -15.07
CA GLY A 18 -10.86 -2.25 -16.16
C GLY A 18 -11.30 -1.20 -17.18
N LEU A 19 -12.48 -1.40 -17.77
CA LEU A 19 -12.98 -0.58 -18.87
C LEU A 19 -13.72 0.67 -18.36
N GLY A 20 -13.18 1.85 -18.61
CA GLY A 20 -13.81 3.14 -18.34
C GLY A 20 -14.73 3.60 -19.47
N THR A 21 -15.63 4.54 -19.17
CA THR A 21 -16.50 5.21 -20.14
C THR A 21 -16.44 6.72 -19.99
N VAL A 22 -16.36 7.43 -21.12
CA VAL A 22 -16.32 8.90 -21.17
C VAL A 22 -17.66 9.46 -20.72
N VAL A 23 -17.67 10.15 -19.58
CA VAL A 23 -18.87 10.76 -18.98
C VAL A 23 -18.87 12.28 -19.05
N ALA A 24 -17.71 12.90 -19.21
CA ALA A 24 -17.58 14.35 -19.41
C ALA A 24 -16.34 14.68 -20.23
N VAL A 25 -16.43 15.75 -21.03
CA VAL A 25 -15.38 16.19 -21.95
C VAL A 25 -15.32 17.71 -21.93
N ASP A 26 -14.18 18.26 -21.50
CA ASP A 26 -13.94 19.70 -21.44
C ASP A 26 -12.87 20.14 -22.47
N ALA A 27 -12.53 21.43 -22.49
CA ALA A 27 -11.52 21.99 -23.38
C ALA A 27 -10.14 21.31 -23.24
N ARG A 28 -9.74 20.94 -22.02
CA ARG A 28 -8.39 20.40 -21.72
C ARG A 28 -8.40 19.00 -21.10
N THR A 29 -9.54 18.55 -20.60
CA THR A 29 -9.66 17.34 -19.78
C THR A 29 -10.76 16.42 -20.29
N VAL A 30 -10.63 15.14 -19.97
CA VAL A 30 -11.65 14.11 -20.16
C VAL A 30 -11.85 13.37 -18.85
N THR A 31 -13.10 13.08 -18.51
CA THR A 31 -13.46 12.30 -17.32
C THR A 31 -13.92 10.92 -17.75
N LEU A 32 -13.25 9.89 -17.23
CA LEU A 32 -13.62 8.48 -17.40
C LEU A 32 -14.21 7.96 -16.10
N LEU A 33 -15.42 7.39 -16.17
CA LEU A 33 -16.03 6.59 -15.11
C LEU A 33 -15.62 5.13 -15.30
N PHE A 34 -15.07 4.48 -14.28
CA PHE A 34 -14.74 3.07 -14.25
C PHE A 34 -15.80 2.30 -13.45
N PRO A 35 -16.78 1.63 -14.11
CA PRO A 35 -17.92 1.02 -13.42
C PRO A 35 -17.55 -0.16 -12.51
N SER A 36 -16.41 -0.80 -12.77
CA SER A 36 -15.86 -1.90 -11.98
C SER A 36 -15.52 -1.49 -10.54
N THR A 37 -15.04 -0.26 -10.34
CA THR A 37 -14.66 0.30 -9.03
C THR A 37 -15.59 1.42 -8.57
N GLY A 38 -16.39 1.99 -9.48
CA GLY A 38 -17.23 3.16 -9.23
C GLY A 38 -16.47 4.49 -9.20
N GLU A 39 -15.18 4.50 -9.58
CA GLU A 39 -14.33 5.68 -9.52
C GLU A 39 -14.38 6.50 -10.82
N ASN A 40 -14.24 7.82 -10.67
CA ASN A 40 -13.99 8.74 -11.77
C ASN A 40 -12.52 9.15 -11.81
N ARG A 41 -11.89 9.09 -12.99
CA ARG A 41 -10.54 9.61 -13.21
C ARG A 41 -10.54 10.71 -14.27
N LEU A 42 -9.76 11.75 -13.98
CA LEU A 42 -9.59 12.91 -14.84
C LEU A 42 -8.25 12.80 -15.57
N TYR A 43 -8.26 12.86 -16.90
CA TYR A 43 -7.06 12.83 -17.73
C TYR A 43 -6.94 14.10 -18.58
N ALA A 44 -5.71 14.51 -18.87
CA ALA A 44 -5.45 15.61 -19.81
C ALA A 44 -5.61 15.11 -21.26
N ARG A 45 -6.33 15.84 -22.13
CA ARG A 45 -6.63 15.41 -23.51
C ARG A 45 -5.39 15.26 -24.42
N SER A 46 -4.29 15.95 -24.11
CA SER A 46 -3.10 16.00 -24.98
C SER A 46 -2.14 14.82 -24.82
N ASP A 47 -2.11 14.18 -23.64
CA ASP A 47 -1.18 13.08 -23.30
C ASP A 47 -1.82 12.13 -22.28
N SER A 48 -3.09 11.80 -22.49
CA SER A 48 -3.81 10.88 -21.62
C SER A 48 -3.27 9.45 -21.82
N PRO A 49 -2.79 8.76 -20.76
CA PRO A 49 -2.33 7.37 -20.83
C PRO A 49 -3.53 6.41 -20.86
N VAL A 50 -4.42 6.63 -21.83
CA VAL A 50 -5.66 5.87 -21.99
C VAL A 50 -5.75 5.40 -23.43
N THR A 51 -6.20 4.16 -23.61
CA THR A 51 -6.35 3.58 -24.93
C THR A 51 -7.82 3.27 -25.23
N ARG A 52 -8.25 3.64 -26.43
CA ARG A 52 -9.58 3.35 -26.94
C ARG A 52 -9.74 1.84 -27.11
N VAL A 53 -10.82 1.30 -26.58
CA VAL A 53 -11.14 -0.12 -26.76
C VAL A 53 -12.02 -0.27 -27.98
N MET A 54 -11.56 -1.10 -28.91
CA MET A 54 -12.25 -1.42 -30.15
C MET A 54 -12.08 -2.92 -30.41
N PHE A 55 -13.16 -3.58 -30.83
CA PHE A 55 -13.17 -4.97 -31.23
C PHE A 55 -13.34 -5.07 -32.75
N ASN A 56 -12.81 -6.12 -33.34
CA ASN A 56 -12.85 -6.39 -34.76
C ASN A 56 -13.87 -7.49 -35.09
N PRO A 57 -14.35 -7.57 -36.34
CA PRO A 57 -15.09 -8.73 -36.82
C PRO A 57 -14.34 -10.03 -36.52
N GLY A 58 -15.03 -11.01 -35.95
CA GLY A 58 -14.49 -12.27 -35.46
C GLY A 58 -14.25 -12.33 -33.95
N ASP A 59 -14.16 -11.18 -33.26
CA ASP A 59 -13.99 -11.14 -31.81
C ASP A 59 -15.29 -11.55 -31.09
N THR A 60 -15.15 -12.21 -29.94
CA THR A 60 -16.26 -12.48 -29.02
C THR A 60 -16.28 -11.40 -27.93
N ILE A 61 -17.40 -10.69 -27.82
CA ILE A 61 -17.60 -9.62 -26.84
C ILE A 61 -18.71 -9.96 -25.86
N THR A 62 -18.64 -9.38 -24.65
CA THR A 62 -19.61 -9.61 -23.56
C THR A 62 -20.34 -8.31 -23.25
N SER A 63 -21.67 -8.37 -23.19
CA SER A 63 -22.53 -7.27 -22.72
C SER A 63 -22.50 -7.16 -21.20
N HIS A 64 -22.79 -5.97 -20.67
CA HIS A 64 -22.99 -5.74 -19.24
C HIS A 64 -24.08 -6.64 -18.60
N ASP A 65 -25.04 -7.14 -19.39
CA ASP A 65 -26.06 -8.11 -18.98
C ASP A 65 -25.52 -9.55 -18.86
N GLY A 66 -24.25 -9.77 -19.19
CA GLY A 66 -23.56 -11.06 -19.06
C GLY A 66 -23.62 -11.99 -20.27
N TRP A 67 -24.41 -11.68 -21.29
CA TRP A 67 -24.48 -12.47 -22.52
C TRP A 67 -23.37 -12.12 -23.52
N GLN A 68 -23.04 -13.07 -24.39
CA GLN A 68 -21.95 -12.94 -25.36
C GLN A 68 -22.45 -12.92 -26.80
N MET A 69 -21.70 -12.25 -27.68
CA MET A 69 -21.92 -12.27 -29.13
C MET A 69 -20.60 -12.32 -29.89
N GLN A 70 -20.65 -12.89 -31.09
CA GLN A 70 -19.57 -12.82 -32.06
C GLN A 70 -19.79 -11.62 -32.98
N VAL A 71 -18.79 -10.76 -33.12
CA VAL A 71 -18.86 -9.56 -33.94
C VAL A 71 -18.73 -9.93 -35.42
N GLU A 72 -19.65 -9.43 -36.25
CA GLU A 72 -19.63 -9.61 -37.71
C GLU A 72 -19.35 -8.28 -38.41
N GLU A 73 -19.94 -7.20 -37.92
CA GLU A 73 -19.80 -5.84 -38.46
C GLU A 73 -19.66 -4.83 -37.32
N VAL A 74 -18.90 -3.75 -37.56
CA VAL A 74 -18.80 -2.61 -36.64
C VAL A 74 -19.20 -1.35 -37.38
N LYS A 75 -20.22 -0.65 -36.87
CA LYS A 75 -20.67 0.64 -37.40
C LYS A 75 -20.19 1.77 -36.51
N GLU A 76 -19.69 2.84 -37.12
CA GLU A 76 -19.31 4.07 -36.43
C GLU A 76 -20.27 5.20 -36.80
N GLU A 77 -20.95 5.76 -35.81
CA GLU A 77 -21.80 6.95 -35.96
C GLU A 77 -21.44 7.96 -34.88
N ASN A 78 -21.18 9.22 -35.27
CA ASN A 78 -20.83 10.31 -34.34
C ASN A 78 -19.65 10.01 -33.41
N GLY A 79 -18.69 9.17 -33.84
CA GLY A 79 -17.53 8.76 -33.04
C GLY A 79 -17.84 7.71 -31.96
N LEU A 80 -19.01 7.07 -32.03
CA LEU A 80 -19.41 5.94 -31.21
C LEU A 80 -19.51 4.66 -32.04
N LEU A 81 -19.11 3.54 -31.45
CA LEU A 81 -19.10 2.23 -32.08
C LEU A 81 -20.34 1.41 -31.68
N THR A 82 -20.97 0.80 -32.68
CA THR A 82 -22.02 -0.21 -32.49
C THR A 82 -21.57 -1.51 -33.15
N TYR A 83 -21.47 -2.57 -32.36
CA TYR A 83 -21.10 -3.92 -32.80
C TYR A 83 -22.35 -4.67 -33.20
N ILE A 84 -22.35 -5.29 -34.38
CA ILE A 84 -23.46 -6.09 -34.90
C ILE A 84 -22.95 -7.50 -35.15
N GLY A 85 -23.74 -8.50 -34.80
CA GLY A 85 -23.41 -9.90 -35.05
C GLY A 85 -24.37 -10.87 -34.39
N THR A 86 -23.90 -12.07 -34.10
CA THR A 86 -24.74 -13.17 -33.64
C THR A 86 -24.54 -13.44 -32.15
N ARG A 87 -25.64 -13.47 -31.39
CA ARG A 87 -25.61 -13.78 -29.95
C ARG A 87 -25.39 -15.28 -29.75
N LEU A 88 -24.44 -15.63 -28.88
CA LEU A 88 -24.01 -17.02 -28.70
C LEU A 88 -24.98 -17.86 -27.87
N ASP A 89 -25.76 -17.24 -26.98
CA ASP A 89 -26.67 -17.97 -26.09
C ASP A 89 -27.98 -18.38 -26.78
N THR A 90 -28.46 -17.53 -27.68
CA THR A 90 -29.78 -17.67 -28.33
C THR A 90 -29.68 -17.94 -29.83
N GLU A 91 -28.48 -17.90 -30.40
CA GLU A 91 -28.20 -18.01 -31.85
C GLU A 91 -28.94 -16.95 -32.69
N GLU A 92 -29.42 -15.87 -32.05
CA GLU A 92 -30.06 -14.75 -32.74
C GLU A 92 -29.01 -13.93 -33.51
N SER A 93 -29.18 -13.85 -34.82
CA SER A 93 -28.32 -13.06 -35.71
C SER A 93 -28.81 -11.62 -35.84
N GLY A 94 -27.88 -10.69 -36.11
CA GLY A 94 -28.18 -9.27 -36.29
C GLY A 94 -28.40 -8.48 -34.99
N VAL A 95 -27.97 -9.02 -33.85
CA VAL A 95 -28.04 -8.33 -32.55
C VAL A 95 -27.03 -7.17 -32.54
N ALA A 96 -27.48 -6.00 -32.08
CA ALA A 96 -26.66 -4.81 -31.97
C ALA A 96 -26.27 -4.51 -30.51
N LEU A 97 -24.97 -4.39 -30.24
CA LEU A 97 -24.42 -3.99 -28.95
C LEU A 97 -23.69 -2.66 -29.09
N ARG A 98 -24.25 -1.60 -28.49
CA ARG A 98 -23.58 -0.29 -28.41
C ARG A 98 -22.43 -0.39 -27.42
N GLU A 99 -21.30 0.23 -27.74
CA GLU A 99 -20.09 0.14 -26.92
C GLU A 99 -20.28 0.56 -25.44
N VAL A 100 -21.23 1.45 -25.15
CA VAL A 100 -21.53 1.90 -23.78
C VAL A 100 -21.95 0.75 -22.86
N PHE A 101 -22.54 -0.30 -23.44
CA PHE A 101 -23.02 -1.51 -22.77
C PHE A 101 -22.00 -2.67 -22.77
N LEU A 102 -20.76 -2.44 -23.20
CA LEU A 102 -19.69 -3.43 -23.04
C LEU A 102 -19.42 -3.68 -21.55
N ASP A 103 -19.12 -4.94 -21.20
CA ASP A 103 -18.78 -5.30 -19.82
C ASP A 103 -17.53 -4.52 -19.34
N SER A 104 -17.67 -3.93 -18.15
CA SER A 104 -16.60 -3.24 -17.43
C SER A 104 -15.42 -4.13 -17.02
N LYS A 105 -15.62 -5.45 -16.97
CA LYS A 105 -14.63 -6.46 -16.55
C LYS A 105 -13.59 -6.81 -17.63
N LEU A 106 -13.66 -6.19 -18.80
CA LEU A 106 -12.68 -6.37 -19.87
C LEU A 106 -11.28 -5.90 -19.41
N VAL A 107 -10.43 -6.86 -19.03
CA VAL A 107 -9.02 -6.63 -18.75
C VAL A 107 -8.22 -7.11 -19.96
N PHE A 108 -7.67 -6.20 -20.76
CA PHE A 108 -6.64 -6.51 -21.76
C PHE A 108 -5.34 -6.87 -21.03
N SER A 109 -5.30 -8.06 -20.44
CA SER A 109 -4.22 -8.48 -19.54
C SER A 109 -3.01 -9.02 -20.30
N LYS A 110 -3.18 -9.51 -21.53
CA LYS A 110 -2.10 -10.16 -22.26
C LYS A 110 -1.43 -9.17 -23.23
N PRO A 111 -0.08 -9.05 -23.20
CA PRO A 111 0.65 -8.17 -24.11
C PRO A 111 0.37 -8.42 -25.60
N GLN A 112 0.04 -9.66 -25.96
CA GLN A 112 -0.32 -10.05 -27.33
C GLN A 112 -1.64 -9.41 -27.80
N ASP A 113 -2.64 -9.29 -26.93
CA ASP A 113 -3.93 -8.69 -27.27
C ASP A 113 -3.77 -7.19 -27.49
N ARG A 114 -2.93 -6.54 -26.66
CA ARG A 114 -2.51 -5.14 -26.83
C ARG A 114 -1.78 -4.92 -28.17
N LEU A 115 -0.87 -5.82 -28.53
CA LEU A 115 -0.14 -5.75 -29.80
C LEU A 115 -1.07 -5.92 -31.02
N PHE A 116 -1.99 -6.89 -30.98
CA PHE A 116 -2.97 -7.11 -32.06
C PHE A 116 -3.98 -5.97 -32.19
N ALA A 117 -4.31 -5.29 -31.09
CA ALA A 117 -5.08 -4.05 -31.09
C ALA A 117 -4.28 -2.79 -31.51
N GLY A 118 -3.01 -2.95 -31.94
CA GLY A 118 -2.16 -1.85 -32.36
C GLY A 118 -1.63 -0.96 -31.22
N GLN A 119 -1.78 -1.41 -29.96
CA GLN A 119 -1.25 -0.71 -28.79
C GLN A 119 0.24 -1.01 -28.63
N ILE A 120 1.07 -0.22 -29.29
CA ILE A 120 2.53 -0.37 -29.24
C ILE A 120 3.10 0.66 -28.26
N ASP A 121 3.49 0.19 -27.08
CA ASP A 121 4.22 1.02 -26.11
C ASP A 121 5.58 1.42 -26.68
N ARG A 122 6.11 2.59 -26.26
CA ARG A 122 7.45 3.02 -26.69
C ARG A 122 8.53 2.02 -26.25
N MET A 123 9.52 1.79 -27.13
CA MET A 123 10.62 0.84 -26.88
C MET A 123 11.43 1.15 -25.61
N ASP A 124 11.62 2.43 -25.28
CA ASP A 124 12.30 2.87 -24.06
C ASP A 124 11.52 2.49 -22.79
N ARG A 125 10.18 2.59 -22.82
CA ARG A 125 9.32 2.15 -21.70
C ARG A 125 9.35 0.63 -21.53
N PHE A 126 9.33 -0.13 -22.62
CA PHE A 126 9.47 -1.58 -22.57
C PHE A 126 10.83 -1.99 -21.96
N ALA A 127 11.93 -1.40 -22.43
CA ALA A 127 13.26 -1.64 -21.90
C ALA A 127 13.37 -1.24 -20.42
N LEU A 128 12.79 -0.11 -20.02
CA LEU A 128 12.73 0.32 -18.63
C LEU A 128 11.97 -0.68 -17.75
N ARG A 129 10.79 -1.14 -18.19
CA ARG A 129 9.97 -2.12 -17.44
C ARG A 129 10.75 -3.42 -17.20
N TYR A 130 11.46 -3.91 -18.21
CA TYR A 130 12.33 -5.08 -18.08
C TYR A 130 13.46 -4.84 -17.06
N ARG A 131 14.21 -3.74 -17.22
CA ARG A 131 15.31 -3.37 -16.30
C ARG A 131 14.82 -3.20 -14.87
N ALA A 132 13.70 -2.50 -14.68
CA ALA A 132 13.11 -2.26 -13.36
C ALA A 132 12.77 -3.57 -12.65
N ARG A 133 12.14 -4.53 -13.35
CA ARG A 133 11.82 -5.85 -12.76
C ARG A 133 13.07 -6.65 -12.44
N LYS A 134 14.08 -6.64 -13.31
CA LYS A 134 15.37 -7.31 -13.08
C LYS A 134 16.06 -6.74 -11.84
N TYR A 135 16.27 -5.41 -11.79
CA TYR A 135 16.95 -4.76 -10.67
C TYR A 135 16.16 -4.90 -9.37
N SER A 136 14.84 -4.72 -9.40
CA SER A 136 13.99 -4.94 -8.23
C SER A 136 14.15 -6.35 -7.68
N SER A 137 14.07 -7.37 -8.53
CA SER A 137 14.27 -8.77 -8.12
C SER A 137 15.67 -9.03 -7.55
N GLU A 138 16.72 -8.44 -8.13
CA GLU A 138 18.09 -8.59 -7.61
C GLU A 138 18.22 -7.94 -6.23
N GLN A 139 17.65 -6.75 -6.03
CA GLN A 139 17.70 -6.04 -4.75
C GLN A 139 16.92 -6.76 -3.64
N PHE A 140 15.74 -7.30 -3.93
CA PHE A 140 14.93 -8.04 -2.94
C PHE A 140 15.59 -9.33 -2.45
N ARG A 141 16.43 -9.98 -3.28
CA ARG A 141 17.14 -11.22 -2.94
C ARG A 141 18.44 -11.00 -2.16
N MET A 142 18.83 -9.75 -1.93
CA MET A 142 20.09 -9.45 -1.25
C MET A 142 20.09 -9.95 0.20
N PRO A 143 21.14 -10.67 0.66
CA PRO A 143 21.17 -11.23 2.03
C PRO A 143 21.09 -10.20 3.17
N TYR A 144 21.49 -8.96 2.88
CA TYR A 144 21.49 -7.83 3.81
C TYR A 144 20.42 -6.80 3.44
N SER A 145 19.30 -7.26 2.87
CA SER A 145 18.12 -6.40 2.66
C SER A 145 17.67 -5.77 3.99
N GLY A 146 17.30 -4.48 3.95
CA GLY A 146 16.96 -3.69 5.13
C GLY A 146 18.13 -3.00 5.84
N LEU A 147 19.39 -3.34 5.51
CA LEU A 147 20.58 -2.77 6.17
C LEU A 147 21.44 -1.89 5.25
N ARG A 148 20.86 -1.35 4.18
CA ARG A 148 21.55 -0.45 3.22
C ARG A 148 20.89 0.91 3.00
N GLY A 149 19.61 1.03 3.35
CA GLY A 149 18.83 2.26 3.11
C GLY A 149 19.03 3.32 4.18
N GLN A 150 19.55 2.91 5.35
CA GLN A 150 19.72 3.79 6.49
C GLN A 150 20.86 4.80 6.26
N ARG A 151 20.64 6.05 6.70
CA ARG A 151 21.65 7.12 6.64
C ARG A 151 22.51 7.10 7.90
N THR A 152 23.27 6.03 8.09
CA THR A 152 24.17 5.86 9.23
C THR A 152 25.54 5.36 8.77
N SER A 153 26.56 5.55 9.61
CA SER A 153 27.85 4.91 9.41
C SER A 153 27.71 3.38 9.53
N LEU A 154 28.50 2.64 8.75
CA LEU A 154 28.50 1.18 8.76
C LEU A 154 29.40 0.65 9.89
N ILE A 155 28.90 0.72 11.12
CA ILE A 155 29.64 0.30 12.31
C ILE A 155 29.41 -1.20 12.53
N PRO A 156 30.46 -2.04 12.59
CA PRO A 156 30.31 -3.51 12.60
C PRO A 156 29.45 -4.06 13.74
N HIS A 157 29.59 -3.57 14.97
CA HIS A 157 28.80 -4.09 16.10
C HIS A 157 27.30 -3.80 15.92
N GLN A 158 26.94 -2.59 15.49
CA GLN A 158 25.55 -2.19 15.22
C GLN A 158 24.93 -3.06 14.11
N LEU A 159 25.68 -3.29 13.03
CA LEU A 159 25.22 -4.12 11.92
C LEU A 159 25.03 -5.58 12.32
N ASN A 160 25.89 -6.11 13.19
CA ASN A 160 25.76 -7.48 13.69
C ASN A 160 24.50 -7.65 14.56
N ILE A 161 24.24 -6.69 15.47
CA ILE A 161 23.04 -6.69 16.31
C ILE A 161 21.79 -6.57 15.43
N ALA A 162 21.78 -5.62 14.50
CA ALA A 162 20.66 -5.44 13.59
C ALA A 162 20.42 -6.69 12.72
N HIS A 163 21.47 -7.33 12.22
CA HIS A 163 21.35 -8.55 11.40
C HIS A 163 20.81 -9.74 12.19
N ASP A 164 21.30 -9.97 13.41
CA ASP A 164 20.86 -11.09 14.24
C ASP A 164 19.42 -10.85 14.72
N VAL A 165 19.13 -9.67 15.26
CA VAL A 165 17.84 -9.39 15.90
C VAL A 165 16.75 -9.08 14.88
N GLY A 166 17.05 -8.30 13.84
CA GLY A 166 16.08 -7.88 12.84
C GLY A 166 15.56 -9.00 11.94
N ARG A 167 16.21 -10.16 11.92
CA ARG A 167 15.74 -11.36 11.18
C ARG A 167 14.88 -12.31 12.01
N ARG A 168 14.79 -12.12 13.33
CA ARG A 168 13.99 -12.97 14.21
C ARG A 168 12.50 -12.64 14.05
N HIS A 169 11.64 -13.64 14.16
CA HIS A 169 10.21 -13.44 14.24
C HIS A 169 9.84 -12.95 15.66
N ALA A 170 9.17 -11.80 15.76
CA ALA A 170 8.80 -11.16 17.03
C ALA A 170 9.99 -11.01 18.03
N PRO A 171 11.03 -10.23 17.68
CA PRO A 171 12.25 -10.13 18.47
C PRO A 171 11.99 -9.49 19.85
N ARG A 172 12.57 -10.10 20.90
CA ARG A 172 12.55 -9.61 22.28
C ARG A 172 13.98 -9.49 22.78
N VAL A 173 14.52 -8.29 22.80
CA VAL A 173 15.93 -8.04 23.11
C VAL A 173 16.08 -6.80 23.97
N LEU A 174 17.00 -6.84 24.93
CA LEU A 174 17.40 -5.68 25.72
C LEU A 174 18.71 -5.12 25.14
N LEU A 175 18.70 -3.87 24.65
CA LEU A 175 19.91 -3.18 24.18
C LEU A 175 20.57 -2.47 25.36
N ALA A 176 21.51 -3.14 26.01
CA ALA A 176 22.14 -2.65 27.24
C ALA A 176 23.52 -2.01 27.01
N ASP A 177 23.79 -1.55 25.79
CA ASP A 177 25.08 -0.97 25.44
C ASP A 177 25.38 0.32 26.22
N GLU A 178 26.65 0.73 26.23
CA GLU A 178 27.07 1.99 26.84
C GLU A 178 26.36 3.19 26.19
N VAL A 179 26.15 4.23 27.00
CA VAL A 179 25.52 5.48 26.55
C VAL A 179 26.33 6.06 25.39
N GLY A 180 25.68 6.31 24.26
CA GLY A 180 26.32 6.86 23.06
C GLY A 180 26.82 5.83 22.05
N LEU A 181 26.71 4.52 22.31
CA LEU A 181 27.07 3.47 21.34
C LEU A 181 26.05 3.29 20.19
N GLY A 182 24.91 3.99 20.26
CA GLY A 182 23.96 4.06 19.14
C GLY A 182 22.80 3.09 19.22
N LYS A 183 22.28 2.80 20.42
CA LYS A 183 21.08 1.96 20.62
C LYS A 183 19.88 2.39 19.78
N THR A 184 19.65 3.70 19.67
CA THR A 184 18.59 4.25 18.82
C THR A 184 18.79 3.91 17.34
N ILE A 185 20.06 3.86 16.89
CA ILE A 185 20.41 3.45 15.52
C ILE A 185 20.13 1.96 15.34
N GLU A 186 20.54 1.12 16.29
CA GLU A 186 20.29 -0.33 16.24
C GLU A 186 18.79 -0.64 16.24
N ALA A 187 18.03 -0.01 17.13
CA ALA A 187 16.57 -0.10 17.16
C ALA A 187 15.96 0.33 15.82
N GLY A 188 16.40 1.46 15.26
CA GLY A 188 15.95 1.93 13.95
C GLY A 188 16.27 0.97 12.81
N MET A 189 17.45 0.34 12.81
CA MET A 189 17.80 -0.69 11.81
C MET A 189 16.88 -1.92 11.91
N ILE A 190 16.57 -2.35 13.14
CA ILE A 190 15.69 -3.49 13.41
C ILE A 190 14.26 -3.17 12.96
N LEU A 191 13.73 -2.00 13.31
CA LEU A 191 12.42 -1.53 12.86
C LEU A 191 12.34 -1.46 11.33
N HIS A 192 13.34 -0.84 10.70
CA HIS A 192 13.40 -0.72 9.24
C HIS A 192 13.43 -2.09 8.55
N GLN A 193 14.14 -3.07 9.10
CA GLN A 193 14.18 -4.42 8.54
C GLN A 193 12.85 -5.16 8.70
N GLN A 194 12.21 -5.07 9.87
CA GLN A 194 10.92 -5.71 10.14
C GLN A 194 9.81 -5.12 9.25
N LEU A 195 9.77 -3.79 9.10
CA LEU A 195 8.84 -3.11 8.20
C LEU A 195 9.10 -3.46 6.72
N LEU A 196 10.36 -3.46 6.27
CA LEU A 196 10.69 -3.77 4.87
C LEU A 196 10.37 -5.23 4.49
N SER A 197 10.46 -6.15 5.44
CA SER A 197 10.11 -7.56 5.24
C SER A 197 8.61 -7.85 5.36
N GLY A 198 7.80 -6.88 5.78
CA GLY A 198 6.38 -7.06 6.06
C GLY A 198 6.10 -7.94 7.28
N ALA A 199 7.11 -8.16 8.14
CA ALA A 199 6.95 -8.94 9.37
C ALA A 199 6.30 -8.11 10.50
N ALA A 200 6.34 -6.79 10.37
CA ALA A 200 5.63 -5.84 11.21
C ALA A 200 5.04 -4.75 10.32
N GLU A 201 3.84 -4.29 10.64
CA GLU A 201 3.20 -3.12 10.06
C GLU A 201 2.97 -2.05 11.14
N ARG A 202 2.69 -2.49 12.38
CA ARG A 202 2.35 -1.63 13.51
C ARG A 202 3.48 -1.55 14.52
N VAL A 203 3.99 -0.35 14.75
CA VAL A 203 5.10 -0.09 15.68
C VAL A 203 4.73 1.00 16.68
N LEU A 204 4.93 0.68 17.96
CA LEU A 204 4.82 1.64 19.05
C LEU A 204 6.19 1.91 19.66
N ILE A 205 6.52 3.19 19.82
CA ILE A 205 7.71 3.68 20.48
C ILE A 205 7.28 4.50 21.71
N ILE A 206 7.60 4.01 22.91
CA ILE A 206 7.34 4.68 24.18
C ILE A 206 8.64 5.29 24.70
N VAL A 207 8.68 6.62 24.77
CA VAL A 207 9.89 7.36 25.17
C VAL A 207 9.52 8.54 26.07
N PRO A 208 10.42 9.00 26.95
CA PRO A 208 10.21 10.25 27.69
C PRO A 208 9.84 11.41 26.77
N GLU A 209 8.99 12.34 27.23
CA GLU A 209 8.53 13.50 26.43
C GLU A 209 9.70 14.31 25.85
N THR A 210 10.81 14.39 26.59
CA THR A 210 12.05 15.08 26.18
C THR A 210 12.75 14.42 24.99
N LEU A 211 12.57 13.12 24.76
CA LEU A 211 13.24 12.36 23.69
C LEU A 211 12.35 12.10 22.46
N GLN A 212 11.04 12.38 22.55
CA GLN A 212 10.09 12.13 21.45
C GLN A 212 10.51 12.78 20.12
N HIS A 213 10.92 14.05 20.18
CA HIS A 213 11.34 14.79 18.99
C HIS A 213 12.64 14.23 18.39
N GLN A 214 13.57 13.78 19.24
CA GLN A 214 14.80 13.15 18.77
C GLN A 214 14.47 11.85 18.02
N TRP A 215 13.65 10.98 18.61
CA TRP A 215 13.19 9.74 17.98
C TRP A 215 12.48 10.01 16.65
N LEU A 216 11.54 10.96 16.62
CA LEU A 216 10.81 11.33 15.41
C LEU A 216 11.76 11.76 14.30
N VAL A 217 12.73 12.64 14.61
CA VAL A 217 13.73 13.12 13.63
C VAL A 217 14.67 12.00 13.18
N GLU A 218 15.14 11.15 14.09
CA GLU A 218 16.03 10.04 13.75
C GLU A 218 15.33 9.01 12.86
N MET A 219 14.12 8.58 13.23
CA MET A 219 13.32 7.64 12.44
C MET A 219 13.03 8.19 11.05
N LEU A 220 12.65 9.47 10.94
CA LEU A 220 12.36 10.10 9.66
C LEU A 220 13.61 10.29 8.80
N ARG A 221 14.67 10.91 9.35
CA ARG A 221 15.83 11.34 8.57
C ARG A 221 16.80 10.20 8.30
N ARG A 222 16.96 9.24 9.22
CA ARG A 222 17.92 8.15 9.08
C ARG A 222 17.29 6.90 8.48
N PHE A 223 16.03 6.62 8.78
CA PHE A 223 15.37 5.37 8.38
C PHE A 223 14.18 5.56 7.44
N ASN A 224 13.83 6.81 7.09
CA ASN A 224 12.68 7.13 6.25
C ASN A 224 11.33 6.68 6.82
N LEU A 225 11.24 6.52 8.16
CA LEU A 225 10.04 6.12 8.87
C LEU A 225 9.32 7.35 9.44
N ARG A 226 8.07 7.56 9.03
CA ARG A 226 7.23 8.68 9.51
C ARG A 226 6.37 8.21 10.66
N PHE A 227 6.77 8.56 11.88
CA PHE A 227 5.97 8.31 13.08
C PHE A 227 5.02 9.48 13.34
N ALA A 228 3.81 9.16 13.76
CA ALA A 228 2.86 10.13 14.32
C ALA A 228 3.17 10.32 15.81
N LEU A 229 3.30 11.57 16.22
CA LEU A 229 3.42 11.92 17.63
C LEU A 229 2.02 11.98 18.25
N PHE A 230 1.79 11.19 19.30
CA PHE A 230 0.52 11.18 20.02
C PHE A 230 0.65 11.96 21.33
N ASP A 231 0.04 13.14 21.33
CA ASP A 231 -0.24 13.97 22.51
C ASP A 231 -1.75 14.01 22.80
N ASP A 232 -2.16 14.78 23.81
CA ASP A 232 -3.57 14.85 24.20
C ASP A 232 -4.47 15.48 23.14
N GLU A 233 -3.94 16.41 22.33
CA GLU A 233 -4.69 17.04 21.25
C GLU A 233 -4.96 16.02 20.14
N ARG A 234 -3.90 15.36 19.63
CA ARG A 234 -4.01 14.31 18.61
C ARG A 234 -4.90 13.15 19.05
N TYR A 235 -4.82 12.78 20.33
CA TYR A 235 -5.66 11.72 20.89
C TYR A 235 -7.14 12.11 20.91
N ALA A 236 -7.46 13.35 21.32
CA ALA A 236 -8.83 13.85 21.35
C ALA A 236 -9.44 13.92 19.94
N GLU A 237 -8.68 14.38 18.95
CA GLU A 237 -9.09 14.36 17.54
C GLU A 237 -9.40 12.93 17.06
N ALA A 238 -8.45 12.01 17.26
CA ALA A 238 -8.58 10.64 16.78
C ALA A 238 -9.70 9.83 17.48
N GLN A 239 -10.17 10.26 18.66
CA GLN A 239 -11.35 9.69 19.32
C GLN A 239 -12.65 9.94 18.55
N HIS A 240 -12.69 10.96 17.69
CA HIS A 240 -13.86 11.22 16.84
C HIS A 240 -13.83 10.40 15.55
N ASP A 241 -12.64 10.05 15.08
CA ASP A 241 -12.43 9.37 13.79
C ASP A 241 -12.50 7.84 13.89
N ALA A 242 -12.16 7.26 15.05
CA ALA A 242 -12.13 5.81 15.25
C ALA A 242 -12.53 5.41 16.68
N TYR A 243 -12.97 4.16 16.84
CA TYR A 243 -13.26 3.58 18.17
C TYR A 243 -12.00 3.52 19.04
N ASN A 244 -10.90 3.01 18.48
CA ASN A 244 -9.59 3.08 19.10
C ASN A 244 -8.74 4.14 18.38
N PRO A 245 -8.37 5.25 19.06
CA PRO A 245 -7.60 6.34 18.46
C PRO A 245 -6.27 5.90 17.85
N PHE A 246 -5.66 4.84 18.37
CA PHE A 246 -4.37 4.33 17.90
C PHE A 246 -4.46 3.53 16.60
N ASP A 247 -5.67 3.21 16.11
CA ASP A 247 -5.85 2.50 14.84
C ASP A 247 -5.75 3.44 13.63
N THR A 248 -5.84 4.75 13.86
CA THR A 248 -5.70 5.79 12.83
C THR A 248 -4.30 5.85 12.21
N GLU A 249 -3.29 5.38 12.94
CA GLU A 249 -1.88 5.44 12.55
C GLU A 249 -1.20 4.07 12.78
N GLN A 250 -0.22 3.74 11.94
CA GLN A 250 0.53 2.47 12.05
C GLN A 250 1.82 2.61 12.87
N LEU A 251 2.42 3.81 12.88
CA LEU A 251 3.70 4.09 13.52
C LEU A 251 3.49 5.22 14.55
N VAL A 252 3.52 4.89 15.83
CA VAL A 252 3.18 5.83 16.91
C VAL A 252 4.35 6.04 17.88
N ILE A 253 4.59 7.31 18.24
CA ILE A 253 5.46 7.70 19.35
C ILE A 253 4.59 8.36 20.43
N CYS A 254 4.74 7.93 21.69
CA CYS A 254 4.10 8.59 22.82
C CYS A 254 4.93 8.49 24.10
N SER A 255 4.59 9.28 25.12
CA SER A 255 5.19 9.13 26.46
C SER A 255 4.41 8.14 27.31
N LEU A 256 5.09 7.54 28.28
CA LEU A 256 4.38 6.68 29.24
C LEU A 256 3.44 7.48 30.13
N ASP A 257 3.82 8.71 30.49
CA ASP A 257 2.97 9.60 31.27
C ASP A 257 1.68 9.91 30.50
N PHE A 258 1.79 10.25 29.21
CA PHE A 258 0.64 10.38 28.33
C PHE A 258 -0.23 9.12 28.32
N ALA A 259 0.36 7.93 28.15
CA ALA A 259 -0.40 6.67 28.14
C ALA A 259 -1.11 6.37 29.48
N ARG A 260 -0.51 6.76 30.61
CA ARG A 260 -1.03 6.52 31.96
C ARG A 260 -2.05 7.56 32.44
N ARG A 261 -2.19 8.71 31.79
CA ARG A 261 -3.16 9.77 32.16
C ARG A 261 -4.60 9.26 32.24
N SER A 262 -4.97 8.25 31.44
CA SER A 262 -6.31 7.62 31.49
C SER A 262 -6.20 6.11 31.39
N LYS A 263 -6.99 5.42 32.23
CA LYS A 263 -7.11 3.94 32.18
C LYS A 263 -7.64 3.47 30.82
N GLN A 264 -8.60 4.20 30.26
CA GLN A 264 -9.17 3.88 28.94
C GLN A 264 -8.11 4.01 27.84
N ARG A 265 -7.29 5.07 27.88
CA ARG A 265 -6.20 5.27 26.92
C ARG A 265 -5.19 4.13 26.97
N LEU A 266 -4.82 3.69 28.18
CA LEU A 266 -3.93 2.54 28.35
C LEU A 266 -4.56 1.25 27.81
N GLU A 267 -5.85 1.04 28.02
CA GLU A 267 -6.60 -0.12 27.50
C GLU A 267 -6.65 -0.09 25.97
N HIS A 268 -6.97 1.05 25.35
CA HIS A 268 -6.91 1.26 23.90
C HIS A 268 -5.52 1.01 23.31
N LEU A 269 -4.47 1.53 23.97
CA LEU A 269 -3.09 1.31 23.53
C LEU A 269 -2.72 -0.18 23.61
N CYS A 270 -3.25 -0.91 24.59
CA CYS A 270 -3.08 -2.35 24.65
C CYS A 270 -3.84 -3.05 23.52
N GLU A 271 -5.09 -2.68 23.27
CA GLU A 271 -5.93 -3.35 22.27
C GLU A 271 -5.55 -3.03 20.82
N ALA A 272 -4.61 -2.10 20.58
CA ALA A 272 -4.19 -1.64 19.25
C ALA A 272 -3.25 -2.62 18.48
N GLU A 273 -3.11 -3.86 18.96
CA GLU A 273 -2.42 -5.00 18.29
C GLU A 273 -1.06 -4.65 17.66
N TRP A 274 -0.12 -4.17 18.48
CA TRP A 274 1.23 -3.82 18.00
C TRP A 274 2.07 -5.06 17.69
N ASP A 275 2.73 -5.05 16.53
CA ASP A 275 3.71 -6.08 16.16
C ASP A 275 5.02 -5.89 16.93
N LEU A 276 5.44 -4.62 17.09
CA LEU A 276 6.67 -4.23 17.76
C LEU A 276 6.43 -3.11 18.77
N LEU A 277 7.07 -3.26 19.93
CA LEU A 277 7.11 -2.26 20.99
C LEU A 277 8.56 -1.93 21.31
N VAL A 278 8.91 -0.66 21.21
CA VAL A 278 10.19 -0.10 21.67
C VAL A 278 9.92 0.77 22.88
N VAL A 279 10.76 0.62 23.90
CA VAL A 279 10.73 1.41 25.13
C VAL A 279 12.13 1.99 25.32
N ASP A 280 12.25 3.31 25.39
CA ASP A 280 13.52 3.97 25.70
C ASP A 280 13.57 4.39 27.17
N GLU A 281 14.74 4.24 27.77
CA GLU A 281 15.03 4.38 29.20
C GLU A 281 14.33 3.36 30.11
N ARG A 282 14.88 3.22 31.33
CA ARG A 282 14.44 2.24 32.32
C ARG A 282 13.15 2.74 32.99
N ILE A 283 12.03 2.63 32.29
CA ILE A 283 10.76 3.05 32.85
C ILE A 283 10.31 2.04 33.92
N THR A 284 9.94 2.51 35.11
CA THR A 284 9.35 1.67 36.16
C THR A 284 7.92 1.29 35.76
N TRP A 285 7.81 0.10 35.20
CA TRP A 285 6.55 -0.50 34.76
C TRP A 285 5.88 -1.29 35.87
N CYS A 286 4.84 -0.70 36.48
CA CYS A 286 3.95 -1.42 37.40
C CYS A 286 2.66 -1.82 36.67
N GLY A 287 2.50 -3.11 36.34
CA GLY A 287 1.16 -3.66 36.04
C GLY A 287 1.12 -4.83 35.05
N ALA A 288 0.33 -5.86 35.40
CA ALA A 288 0.08 -7.07 34.60
C ALA A 288 -0.77 -6.86 33.33
N LYS A 289 -1.34 -5.67 33.10
CA LYS A 289 -2.35 -5.41 32.06
C LYS A 289 -1.80 -5.29 30.64
N MET A 290 -0.60 -4.73 30.46
CA MET A 290 -0.01 -4.54 29.12
C MET A 290 0.56 -5.82 28.52
N ARG A 291 0.54 -6.94 29.27
CA ARG A 291 0.83 -8.27 28.75
C ARG A 291 -0.15 -8.71 27.65
N ARG A 292 -1.32 -8.08 27.56
CA ARG A 292 -2.28 -8.37 26.49
C ARG A 292 -2.04 -7.52 25.23
N ALA A 293 -1.20 -6.49 25.31
CA ALA A 293 -1.07 -5.47 24.28
C ALA A 293 -0.32 -5.92 23.02
N ALA A 294 0.83 -6.53 23.28
CA ALA A 294 1.43 -7.46 22.36
C ALA A 294 0.81 -8.82 22.67
N ASN A 295 0.59 -9.67 21.68
CA ASN A 295 0.01 -11.01 21.81
C ASN A 295 0.90 -11.97 22.68
N ILE A 296 1.13 -11.65 23.95
CA ILE A 296 2.02 -12.36 24.88
C ILE A 296 1.19 -13.41 25.60
N ARG A 297 1.18 -14.64 25.06
CA ARG A 297 0.62 -15.82 25.75
C ARG A 297 1.28 -16.01 27.13
N PRO A 298 0.52 -16.41 28.17
CA PRO A 298 1.05 -16.53 29.51
C PRO A 298 1.84 -17.83 29.66
N LEU A 299 3.12 -17.72 30.04
CA LEU A 299 3.78 -18.77 30.80
C LEU A 299 4.00 -18.23 32.22
N ASN A 300 3.31 -18.88 33.15
CA ASN A 300 3.40 -18.66 34.58
C ASN A 300 4.80 -19.00 35.05
N ASN A 301 5.66 -17.99 35.20
CA ASN A 301 6.69 -17.83 36.23
C ASN A 301 7.49 -16.57 35.90
N TRP A 302 7.28 -15.49 36.65
CA TRP A 302 7.84 -14.17 36.37
C TRP A 302 8.63 -13.64 37.58
N GLN A 303 9.87 -14.14 37.72
CA GLN A 303 10.96 -13.43 38.40
C GLN A 303 12.22 -13.30 37.52
N SER A 304 12.18 -13.78 36.28
CA SER A 304 13.28 -13.66 35.33
C SER A 304 12.68 -13.54 33.93
N THR A 305 13.32 -12.75 33.07
CA THR A 305 13.01 -12.52 31.64
C THR A 305 11.76 -11.68 31.32
N CYS A 306 12.01 -10.39 31.04
CA CYS A 306 11.03 -9.41 30.53
C CYS A 306 11.10 -9.33 28.98
N PRO A 307 10.00 -9.10 28.26
CA PRO A 307 9.94 -9.06 26.80
C PRO A 307 9.71 -7.61 26.38
N ALA A 308 10.74 -6.80 26.46
CA ALA A 308 10.69 -5.40 26.07
C ALA A 308 11.95 -5.11 25.30
N PHE A 309 11.81 -4.48 24.13
CA PHE A 309 12.91 -3.71 23.58
C PHE A 309 13.12 -2.53 24.50
N CYS A 310 14.07 -2.66 25.44
CA CYS A 310 14.58 -1.52 26.19
C CYS A 310 15.86 -1.05 25.49
N CYS A 311 15.86 0.20 25.04
CA CYS A 311 17.11 0.95 24.82
C CYS A 311 17.56 1.60 26.14
#